data_AF-A0A0Q9DSX7-F1
#
_entry.id   AF-A0A0Q9DSX7-F1
#
_cell.length_a   1.000
_cell.length_b   1.000
_cell.length_c   1.000
_cell.angle_alpha   90.00
_cell.angle_beta   90.00
_cell.angle_gamma   90.00
#
_symmetry.space_group_name_H-M   'P 1'
#
loop_
_entity.id
_entity.type
_entity.pdbx_description
1 polymer ?
#
loop_
_entity_poly.entity_id
_entity_poly.type
_entity_poly.pdbx_seq_one_letter_code
_entity_poly.pdbx_strand_id
1 'polypeptide(L)'
;MSRHNHPVPHIPRPSSSSPSTALHHWPQFAKGPVGLSVLVLTALVLSGCDRAGEIPATSSTAEADFGTLVAACTQFLAAREPHVRPGGSGEWTKTGHSPALVQREINRTESPVTPYVGKIVIKDNEAQATATTEAAAQAITLTPAHLLSNRTHTFIYSFDGKLWRWQNGQRLTKIPGQNDSTVALTLADVDAAGPKGFAGCVPR
;
A
#
# COMPACT_ATOMS: atom_id res chain seq x y z
N MET A 1 46.63 -39.90 45.71
CA MET A 1 46.09 -38.62 45.20
C MET A 1 45.32 -38.90 43.92
N SER A 2 44.05 -39.25 44.04
CA SER A 2 43.16 -39.57 42.91
C SER A 2 42.54 -38.28 42.37
N ARG A 3 42.65 -38.03 41.06
CA ARG A 3 41.77 -37.08 40.34
C ARG A 3 40.82 -37.88 39.48
N HIS A 4 39.53 -37.75 39.78
CA HIS A 4 38.44 -38.35 39.02
C HIS A 4 38.26 -37.58 37.69
N ASN A 5 38.27 -38.33 36.59
CA ASN A 5 37.83 -37.84 35.29
C ASN A 5 36.29 -37.86 35.25
N HIS A 6 35.67 -36.68 35.08
CA HIS A 6 34.25 -36.59 34.73
C HIS A 6 34.09 -36.61 33.21
N PRO A 7 33.18 -37.44 32.66
CA PRO A 7 32.85 -37.40 31.24
C PRO A 7 31.92 -36.22 30.92
N VAL A 8 32.25 -35.51 29.83
CA VAL A 8 31.42 -34.43 29.25
C VAL A 8 30.24 -35.06 28.50
N PRO A 9 28.99 -34.63 28.73
CA PRO A 9 27.83 -35.15 28.01
C PRO A 9 27.75 -34.59 26.57
N HIS A 10 27.56 -35.49 25.61
CA HIS A 10 27.26 -35.20 24.21
C HIS A 10 25.89 -34.51 24.08
N ILE A 11 25.87 -33.33 23.47
CA ILE A 11 24.62 -32.65 23.06
C ILE A 11 24.26 -33.12 21.64
N PRO A 12 23.10 -33.76 21.43
CA PRO A 12 22.62 -34.08 20.09
C PRO A 12 22.10 -32.83 19.37
N ARG A 13 22.55 -32.63 18.13
CA ARG A 13 22.07 -31.62 17.18
C ARG A 13 20.68 -32.01 16.67
N PRO A 14 19.63 -31.18 16.79
CA PRO A 14 18.41 -31.42 16.05
C PRO A 14 18.55 -30.93 14.60
N SER A 15 18.22 -31.86 13.72
CA SER A 15 18.00 -31.83 12.28
C SER A 15 17.42 -30.54 11.70
N SER A 16 18.01 -30.14 10.57
CA SER A 16 17.42 -29.28 9.56
C SER A 16 16.17 -29.92 8.95
N SER A 17 14.99 -29.37 9.21
CA SER A 17 13.79 -29.60 8.41
C SER A 17 13.49 -28.34 7.59
N SER A 18 13.85 -28.38 6.31
CA SER A 18 13.23 -27.50 5.31
C SER A 18 11.82 -27.98 5.01
N PRO A 19 10.85 -27.07 4.89
CA PRO A 19 9.74 -27.25 3.97
C PRO A 19 9.89 -26.36 2.74
N SER A 20 9.94 -27.06 1.61
CA SER A 20 9.69 -26.62 0.26
C SER A 20 8.53 -25.62 0.09
N THR A 21 8.81 -24.65 -0.80
CA THR A 21 7.91 -24.18 -1.87
C THR A 21 6.63 -23.45 -1.46
N ALA A 22 6.75 -22.14 -1.26
CA ALA A 22 5.70 -21.19 -1.61
C ALA A 22 6.23 -20.27 -2.72
N LEU A 23 6.05 -20.71 -3.97
CA LEU A 23 6.17 -19.86 -5.16
C LEU A 23 5.07 -18.78 -5.07
N HIS A 24 5.36 -17.67 -4.39
CA HIS A 24 4.58 -16.46 -4.53
C HIS A 24 4.86 -15.89 -5.92
N HIS A 25 3.92 -16.13 -6.82
CA HIS A 25 3.87 -15.60 -8.17
C HIS A 25 3.88 -14.06 -8.10
N TRP A 26 4.99 -13.44 -8.51
CA TRP A 26 5.04 -12.00 -8.76
C TRP A 26 4.50 -11.74 -10.17
N PRO A 27 3.48 -10.89 -10.37
CA PRO A 27 3.10 -10.50 -11.71
C PRO A 27 4.22 -9.66 -12.33
N GLN A 28 4.63 -10.06 -13.53
CA GLN A 28 5.63 -9.38 -14.34
C GLN A 28 5.13 -7.98 -14.69
N PHE A 29 6.02 -6.98 -14.56
CA PHE A 29 5.80 -5.62 -15.04
C PHE A 29 5.67 -5.62 -16.57
N ALA A 30 4.46 -5.76 -17.10
CA ALA A 30 4.18 -5.62 -18.52
C ALA A 30 3.69 -4.19 -18.81
N LYS A 31 4.45 -3.46 -19.64
CA LYS A 31 4.08 -2.15 -20.20
C LYS A 31 3.41 -2.32 -21.57
N GLY A 32 2.26 -1.65 -21.75
CA GLY A 32 1.73 -1.17 -23.04
C GLY A 32 0.38 -1.76 -23.50
N PRO A 33 -0.33 -1.16 -24.48
CA PRO A 33 -0.33 0.24 -24.94
C PRO A 33 -1.75 0.91 -24.92
N VAL A 34 -1.73 2.21 -25.21
CA VAL A 34 -2.83 3.18 -25.29
C VAL A 34 -3.89 2.78 -26.32
N GLY A 35 -5.17 2.83 -25.92
CA GLY A 35 -6.34 2.67 -26.80
C GLY A 35 -7.34 3.81 -26.58
N LEU A 36 -7.36 4.74 -27.54
CA LEU A 36 -8.39 5.78 -27.72
C LEU A 36 -9.77 5.13 -27.93
N SER A 37 -10.81 5.62 -27.25
CA SER A 37 -12.18 5.60 -27.77
C SER A 37 -13.04 6.67 -27.09
N VAL A 38 -13.36 7.68 -27.89
CA VAL A 38 -14.36 8.73 -27.64
C VAL A 38 -15.73 8.12 -27.86
N LEU A 39 -16.66 8.31 -26.93
CA LEU A 39 -18.08 8.34 -27.27
C LEU A 39 -18.81 9.30 -26.31
N VAL A 40 -19.17 10.46 -26.87
CA VAL A 40 -20.06 11.45 -26.28
C VAL A 40 -21.50 11.01 -26.57
N LEU A 41 -22.30 10.79 -25.54
CA LEU A 41 -23.76 10.83 -25.66
C LEU A 41 -24.33 11.75 -24.59
N THR A 42 -24.75 12.92 -25.04
CA THR A 42 -25.59 13.88 -24.32
C THR A 42 -27.05 13.39 -24.33
N ALA A 43 -27.67 13.33 -23.16
CA ALA A 43 -29.13 13.30 -23.04
C ALA A 43 -29.55 14.30 -21.96
N LEU A 44 -30.09 15.43 -22.41
CA LEU A 44 -30.90 16.34 -21.59
C LEU A 44 -32.25 15.68 -21.30
N VAL A 45 -32.68 15.67 -20.05
CA VAL A 45 -34.10 15.64 -19.69
C VAL A 45 -34.35 16.67 -18.59
N LEU A 46 -35.30 17.57 -18.85
CA LEU A 46 -35.75 18.67 -17.99
C LEU A 46 -36.78 18.20 -16.95
N SER A 47 -36.89 19.02 -15.90
CA SER A 47 -38.08 19.29 -15.07
C SER A 47 -38.20 18.58 -13.71
N GLY A 48 -38.08 19.39 -12.65
CA GLY A 48 -38.48 19.05 -11.29
C GLY A 48 -37.84 19.94 -10.22
N CYS A 49 -38.25 21.22 -10.12
CA CYS A 49 -37.99 22.02 -8.93
C CYS A 49 -38.98 21.60 -7.84
N ASP A 50 -38.53 20.85 -6.84
CA ASP A 50 -39.10 20.86 -5.50
C ASP A 50 -38.02 20.41 -4.52
N ARG A 51 -37.60 21.34 -3.65
CA ARG A 51 -36.71 21.16 -2.48
C ARG A 51 -35.52 20.21 -2.69
N ALA A 52 -34.32 20.80 -2.76
CA ALA A 52 -33.08 20.09 -2.41
C ALA A 52 -33.11 19.71 -0.91
N GLY A 53 -33.96 18.73 -0.59
CA GLY A 53 -33.87 17.93 0.61
C GLY A 53 -32.72 16.97 0.38
N GLU A 54 -31.68 17.14 1.16
CA GLU A 54 -30.53 16.27 1.25
C GLU A 54 -31.01 14.82 1.39
N ILE A 55 -30.93 14.04 0.31
CA ILE A 55 -31.28 12.61 0.35
C ILE A 55 -30.26 11.97 1.29
N PRO A 56 -30.68 11.36 2.42
CA PRO A 56 -29.76 10.61 3.25
C PRO A 56 -29.15 9.52 2.38
N ALA A 57 -27.82 9.49 2.29
CA ALA A 57 -27.12 8.51 1.47
C ALA A 57 -27.61 7.11 1.86
N THR A 58 -28.24 6.41 0.92
CA THR A 58 -28.59 5.00 1.10
C THR A 58 -27.31 4.18 1.26
N SER A 59 -27.34 3.10 2.03
CA SER A 59 -26.16 2.24 2.29
C SER A 59 -25.36 1.89 1.04
N SER A 60 -26.05 1.67 -0.09
CA SER A 60 -25.46 1.38 -1.40
C SER A 60 -24.60 2.52 -1.95
N THR A 61 -24.94 3.77 -1.68
CA THR A 61 -24.20 4.95 -2.12
C THR A 61 -22.90 5.08 -1.35
N ALA A 62 -22.93 4.98 -0.02
CA ALA A 62 -21.72 5.05 0.81
C ALA A 62 -20.70 3.95 0.45
N GLU A 63 -21.18 2.73 0.23
CA GLU A 63 -20.32 1.60 -0.18
C GLU A 63 -19.76 1.76 -1.60
N ALA A 64 -20.54 2.29 -2.54
CA ALA A 64 -20.11 2.58 -3.90
C ALA A 64 -19.07 3.72 -3.93
N ASP A 65 -19.30 4.78 -3.16
CA ASP A 65 -18.37 5.91 -3.02
C ASP A 65 -17.04 5.45 -2.42
N PHE A 66 -17.09 4.59 -1.40
CA PHE A 66 -15.87 3.99 -0.86
C PHE A 66 -15.18 3.07 -1.89
N GLY A 67 -15.96 2.35 -2.69
CA GLY A 67 -15.45 1.57 -3.81
C GLY A 67 -14.68 2.45 -4.82
N THR A 68 -15.20 3.64 -5.12
CA THR A 68 -14.54 4.62 -5.99
C THR A 68 -13.23 5.11 -5.38
N LEU A 69 -13.21 5.40 -4.07
CA LEU A 69 -11.97 5.75 -3.35
C LEU A 69 -10.92 4.63 -3.41
N VAL A 70 -11.34 3.38 -3.20
CA VAL A 70 -10.44 2.21 -3.29
C VAL A 70 -9.90 2.02 -4.71
N ALA A 71 -10.72 2.25 -5.73
CA ALA A 71 -10.31 2.18 -7.13
C ALA A 71 -9.28 3.27 -7.47
N ALA A 72 -9.53 4.52 -7.06
CA ALA A 72 -8.58 5.63 -7.24
C ALA A 72 -7.24 5.36 -6.53
N CYS A 73 -7.30 4.84 -5.31
CA CYS A 73 -6.12 4.43 -4.55
C CYS A 73 -5.33 3.36 -5.31
N THR A 74 -6.01 2.31 -5.78
CA THR A 74 -5.38 1.22 -6.54
C THR A 74 -4.71 1.72 -7.82
N GLN A 75 -5.39 2.58 -8.59
CA GLN A 75 -4.85 3.17 -9.82
C GLN A 75 -3.62 4.03 -9.55
N PHE A 76 -3.67 4.87 -8.52
CA PHE A 76 -2.55 5.70 -8.11
C PHE A 76 -1.31 4.85 -7.76
N LEU A 77 -1.50 3.78 -6.98
CA LEU A 77 -0.42 2.90 -6.57
C LEU A 77 0.17 2.12 -7.74
N ALA A 78 -0.66 1.70 -8.69
CA ALA A 78 -0.23 1.00 -9.91
C ALA A 78 0.57 1.91 -10.86
N ALA A 79 0.31 3.22 -10.84
CA ALA A 79 1.05 4.21 -11.64
C ALA A 79 2.39 4.65 -11.02
N ARG A 80 2.76 4.14 -9.83
CA ARG A 80 4.02 4.52 -9.17
C ARG A 80 5.21 3.93 -9.93
N GLU A 81 5.98 4.82 -10.54
CA GLU A 81 7.26 4.46 -11.15
C GLU A 81 8.39 4.47 -10.10
N PRO A 82 9.39 3.56 -10.22
CA PRO A 82 10.62 3.65 -9.45
C PRO A 82 11.32 4.99 -9.65
N HIS A 83 12.01 5.47 -8.63
CA HIS A 83 12.72 6.74 -8.66
C HIS A 83 14.20 6.56 -8.31
N VAL A 84 15.04 7.37 -8.93
CA VAL A 84 16.48 7.44 -8.66
C VAL A 84 16.78 8.73 -7.90
N ARG A 85 17.58 8.63 -6.84
CA ARG A 85 18.05 9.78 -6.05
C ARG A 85 19.52 9.59 -5.67
N PRO A 86 20.28 10.66 -5.46
CA PRO A 86 21.60 10.55 -4.86
C PRO A 86 21.50 9.95 -3.45
N GLY A 87 22.39 9.01 -3.15
CA GLY A 87 22.58 8.39 -1.84
C GLY A 87 23.60 9.14 -0.98
N GLY A 88 23.76 8.71 0.27
CA GLY A 88 24.58 9.41 1.26
C GLY A 88 26.10 9.30 1.06
N SER A 89 26.58 8.34 0.27
CA SER A 89 28.00 8.00 0.07
C SER A 89 28.55 8.40 -1.31
N GLY A 90 27.82 9.22 -2.07
CA GLY A 90 28.13 9.53 -3.48
C GLY A 90 27.62 8.49 -4.47
N GLU A 91 27.00 7.42 -3.99
CA GLU A 91 26.25 6.47 -4.80
C GLU A 91 24.90 7.04 -5.23
N TRP A 92 24.26 6.40 -6.19
CA TRP A 92 22.91 6.66 -6.65
C TRP A 92 22.01 5.49 -6.28
N THR A 93 20.81 5.77 -5.81
CA THR A 93 19.88 4.78 -5.30
C THR A 93 18.61 4.75 -6.12
N LYS A 94 18.27 3.59 -6.69
CA LYS A 94 16.96 3.33 -7.28
C LYS A 94 16.04 2.69 -6.24
N THR A 95 14.90 3.31 -5.98
CA THR A 95 13.86 2.78 -5.08
C THR A 95 12.57 2.56 -5.87
N GLY A 96 11.96 1.39 -5.69
CA GLY A 96 10.68 1.06 -6.30
C GLY A 96 9.79 0.26 -5.36
N HIS A 97 8.55 0.05 -5.79
CA HIS A 97 7.55 -0.68 -5.03
C HIS A 97 7.01 -1.85 -5.86
N SER A 98 6.71 -2.96 -5.19
CA SER A 98 5.95 -4.04 -5.83
C SER A 98 4.55 -3.56 -6.20
N PRO A 99 3.85 -4.28 -7.09
CA PRO A 99 2.39 -4.17 -7.19
C PRO A 99 1.77 -4.27 -5.80
N ALA A 100 0.94 -3.29 -5.47
CA ALA A 100 0.33 -3.19 -4.15
C ALA A 100 -0.95 -4.03 -4.09
N LEU A 101 -1.12 -4.80 -3.02
CA LEU A 101 -2.40 -5.40 -2.69
C LEU A 101 -3.22 -4.40 -1.87
N VAL A 102 -4.35 -3.96 -2.42
CA VAL A 102 -5.28 -3.03 -1.76
C VAL A 102 -6.51 -3.81 -1.29
N GLN A 103 -6.77 -3.79 0.01
CA GLN A 103 -7.91 -4.46 0.64
C GLN A 103 -8.84 -3.41 1.25
N ARG A 104 -10.15 -3.60 1.07
CA ARG A 104 -11.18 -2.72 1.61
C ARG A 104 -11.98 -3.41 2.71
N GLU A 105 -12.34 -2.66 3.73
CA GLU A 105 -13.31 -3.06 4.74
C GLU A 105 -14.24 -1.87 5.03
N ILE A 106 -15.54 -2.13 5.13
CA ILE A 106 -16.55 -1.14 5.50
C ILE A 106 -17.37 -1.73 6.63
N ASN A 107 -17.55 -0.97 7.70
CA ASN A 107 -18.39 -1.35 8.83
C ASN A 107 -19.46 -0.29 9.03
N ARG A 108 -20.72 -0.71 9.15
CA ARG A 108 -21.80 0.16 9.60
C ARG A 108 -21.67 0.37 11.12
N THR A 109 -22.00 1.56 11.58
CA THR A 109 -22.04 1.89 13.01
C THR A 109 -23.46 2.22 13.45
N GLU A 110 -23.68 2.26 14.77
CA GLU A 110 -24.93 2.73 15.37
C GLU A 110 -25.02 4.27 15.43
N SER A 111 -23.94 4.97 15.08
CA SER A 111 -23.90 6.44 15.12
C SER A 111 -24.66 7.03 13.94
N PRO A 112 -25.64 7.92 14.17
CA PRO A 112 -26.30 8.65 13.08
C PRO A 112 -25.38 9.69 12.45
N VAL A 113 -24.29 10.09 13.12
CA VAL A 113 -23.33 11.10 12.65
C VAL A 113 -22.19 10.47 11.85
N THR A 114 -21.82 9.23 12.16
CA THR A 114 -20.78 8.48 11.46
C THR A 114 -21.28 7.09 11.08
N PRO A 115 -22.34 6.99 10.24
CA PRO A 115 -23.02 5.72 9.99
C PRO A 115 -22.12 4.63 9.40
N TYR A 116 -20.97 5.00 8.81
CA TYR A 116 -19.97 4.04 8.34
C TYR A 116 -18.55 4.42 8.73
N VAL A 117 -17.74 3.40 8.97
CA VAL A 117 -16.28 3.46 9.08
C VAL A 117 -15.68 2.59 8.00
N GLY A 118 -14.74 3.15 7.26
CA GLY A 118 -14.03 2.50 6.17
C GLY A 118 -12.57 2.28 6.54
N LYS A 119 -11.99 1.20 6.06
CA LYS A 119 -10.56 0.91 6.18
C LYS A 119 -10.00 0.48 4.83
N ILE A 120 -8.87 1.06 4.46
CA ILE A 120 -8.05 0.60 3.34
C ILE A 120 -6.75 0.05 3.93
N VAL A 121 -6.43 -1.20 3.61
CA VAL A 121 -5.15 -1.83 3.95
C VAL A 121 -4.35 -2.05 2.67
N ILE A 122 -3.14 -1.52 2.62
CA ILE A 122 -2.24 -1.63 1.47
C ILE A 122 -1.01 -2.42 1.89
N LYS A 123 -0.76 -3.53 1.19
CA LYS A 123 0.47 -4.31 1.35
C LYS A 123 1.33 -4.14 0.11
N ASP A 124 2.55 -3.68 0.30
CA ASP A 124 3.55 -3.58 -0.74
C ASP A 124 4.95 -3.88 -0.20
N ASN A 125 5.88 -4.10 -1.12
CA ASN A 125 7.28 -4.29 -0.82
C ASN A 125 8.05 -3.10 -1.36
N GLU A 126 8.99 -2.58 -0.58
CA GLU A 126 9.97 -1.62 -1.05
C GLU A 126 11.24 -2.38 -1.48
N ALA A 127 11.71 -2.09 -2.70
CA ALA A 127 12.95 -2.62 -3.23
C ALA A 127 13.92 -1.48 -3.50
N GLN A 128 15.20 -1.73 -3.23
CA GLN A 128 16.25 -0.73 -3.35
C GLN A 128 17.54 -1.32 -3.91
N ALA A 129 18.17 -0.58 -4.83
CA ALA A 129 19.46 -0.93 -5.40
C ALA A 129 20.34 0.31 -5.54
N THR A 130 21.66 0.14 -5.49
CA THR A 130 22.63 1.24 -5.61
C THR A 130 23.55 1.05 -6.82
N ALA A 131 24.07 2.16 -7.34
CA ALA A 131 25.11 2.19 -8.36
C ALA A 131 25.99 3.44 -8.20
N THR A 132 27.15 3.45 -8.84
CA THR A 132 28.10 4.57 -8.77
C THR A 132 27.71 5.79 -9.62
N THR A 133 26.76 5.63 -10.55
CA THR A 133 26.28 6.71 -11.42
C THR A 133 24.76 6.70 -11.53
N GLU A 134 24.17 7.86 -11.82
CA GLU A 134 22.72 8.00 -12.02
C GLU A 134 22.21 7.11 -13.15
N ALA A 135 22.91 7.12 -14.29
CA ALA A 135 22.54 6.33 -15.47
C ALA A 135 22.56 4.82 -15.17
N ALA A 136 23.58 4.35 -14.45
CA ALA A 136 23.66 2.96 -14.02
C ALA A 136 22.50 2.62 -13.06
N ALA A 137 22.20 3.48 -12.09
CA ALA A 137 21.07 3.28 -11.18
C ALA A 137 19.73 3.22 -11.94
N GLN A 138 19.51 4.12 -12.91
CA GLN A 138 18.31 4.15 -13.73
C GLN A 138 18.11 2.85 -14.54
N ALA A 139 19.20 2.27 -15.03
CA ALA A 139 19.19 1.03 -15.80
C ALA A 139 18.92 -0.24 -14.94
N ILE A 140 19.03 -0.17 -13.62
CA ILE A 140 18.78 -1.34 -12.74
C ILE A 140 17.32 -1.79 -12.89
N THR A 141 17.12 -3.08 -13.15
CA THR A 141 15.81 -3.73 -12.98
C THR A 141 15.69 -4.23 -11.54
N LEU A 142 14.72 -3.71 -10.79
CA LEU A 142 14.46 -4.17 -9.43
C LEU A 142 13.86 -5.58 -9.46
N THR A 143 14.40 -6.45 -8.63
CA THR A 143 14.03 -7.87 -8.51
C THR A 143 13.83 -8.21 -7.03
N PRO A 144 13.30 -9.40 -6.69
CA PRO A 144 13.14 -9.80 -5.29
C PRO A 144 14.45 -9.81 -4.48
N ALA A 145 15.61 -9.95 -5.12
CA ALA A 145 16.91 -9.86 -4.45
C ALA A 145 17.20 -8.45 -3.88
N HIS A 146 16.50 -7.43 -4.36
CA HIS A 146 16.62 -6.04 -3.93
C HIS A 146 15.61 -5.68 -2.83
N LEU A 147 14.92 -6.66 -2.24
CA LEU A 147 13.92 -6.40 -1.20
C LEU A 147 14.55 -5.68 0.00
N LEU A 148 14.05 -4.48 0.29
CA LEU A 148 14.46 -3.69 1.44
C LEU A 148 13.49 -3.89 2.62
N SER A 149 12.19 -3.81 2.36
CA SER A 149 11.17 -3.96 3.41
C SER A 149 9.83 -4.47 2.88
N ASN A 150 9.09 -5.15 3.76
CA ASN A 150 7.66 -5.39 3.57
C ASN A 150 6.89 -4.34 4.36
N ARG A 151 5.87 -3.74 3.76
CA ARG A 151 5.12 -2.64 4.38
C ARG A 151 3.63 -2.93 4.38
N THR A 152 2.96 -2.56 5.46
CA THR A 152 1.50 -2.55 5.56
C THR A 152 1.06 -1.17 5.97
N HIS A 153 0.28 -0.51 5.11
CA HIS A 153 -0.33 0.78 5.40
C HIS A 153 -1.79 0.55 5.72
N THR A 154 -2.27 1.16 6.80
CA THR A 154 -3.67 1.11 7.20
C THR A 154 -4.20 2.53 7.28
N PHE A 155 -5.26 2.81 6.53
CA PHE A 155 -5.95 4.10 6.54
C PHE A 155 -7.37 3.91 7.03
N ILE A 156 -7.82 4.80 7.92
CA ILE A 156 -9.17 4.79 8.48
C ILE A 156 -9.93 6.02 8.01
N TYR A 157 -11.20 5.81 7.67
CA TYR A 157 -12.11 6.81 7.16
C TYR A 157 -13.43 6.75 7.92
N SER A 158 -14.11 7.88 8.05
CA SER A 158 -15.50 7.95 8.50
C SER A 158 -16.38 8.53 7.39
N PHE A 159 -17.62 8.08 7.33
CA PHE A 159 -18.63 8.66 6.44
C PHE A 159 -19.60 9.47 7.28
N ASP A 160 -19.81 10.74 6.96
CA ASP A 160 -20.67 11.65 7.74
C ASP A 160 -22.15 11.66 7.29
N GLY A 161 -22.53 10.70 6.43
CA GLY A 161 -23.84 10.67 5.77
C GLY A 161 -23.83 11.31 4.38
N LYS A 162 -22.74 12.00 4.00
CA LYS A 162 -22.59 12.65 2.69
C LYS A 162 -21.27 12.31 2.02
N LEU A 163 -20.17 12.37 2.76
CA LEU A 163 -18.83 12.20 2.21
C LEU A 163 -17.91 11.41 3.15
N TRP A 164 -16.94 10.73 2.54
CA TRP A 164 -15.88 10.04 3.24
C TRP A 164 -14.81 11.04 3.69
N ARG A 165 -14.38 10.96 4.94
CA ARG A 165 -13.31 11.77 5.52
C ARG A 165 -12.19 10.89 6.03
N TRP A 166 -10.95 11.23 5.69
CA TRP A 166 -9.78 10.63 6.32
C TRP A 166 -9.76 10.92 7.82
N GLN A 167 -9.41 9.92 8.63
CA GLN A 167 -9.33 10.04 10.09
C GLN A 167 -7.91 9.85 10.61
N ASN A 168 -7.26 8.75 10.22
CA ASN A 168 -5.88 8.48 10.60
C ASN A 168 -5.22 7.49 9.63
N GLY A 169 -3.90 7.34 9.78
CA GLY A 169 -3.13 6.36 9.06
C GLY A 169 -1.95 5.82 9.88
N GLN A 170 -1.48 4.64 9.52
CA GLN A 170 -0.27 4.06 10.08
C GLN A 170 0.46 3.20 9.04
N ARG A 171 1.78 3.09 9.18
CA ARG A 171 2.63 2.20 8.40
C ARG A 171 3.41 1.28 9.32
N LEU A 172 3.17 -0.02 9.20
CA LEU A 172 4.04 -1.07 9.71
C LEU A 172 5.11 -1.39 8.66
N THR A 173 6.37 -1.43 9.07
CA THR A 173 7.53 -1.75 8.22
C THR A 173 8.30 -2.89 8.84
N LYS A 174 8.58 -3.93 8.03
CA LYS A 174 9.39 -5.08 8.41
C LYS A 174 10.63 -5.14 7.53
N ILE A 175 11.80 -4.96 8.13
CA ILE A 175 13.11 -5.07 7.47
C ILE A 175 13.77 -6.36 8.00
N PRO A 176 14.24 -7.27 7.11
CA PRO A 176 14.94 -8.48 7.56
C PRO A 176 16.09 -8.17 8.52
N GLY A 177 16.13 -8.86 9.65
CA GLY A 177 17.17 -8.68 10.67
C GLY A 177 17.00 -7.44 11.55
N GLN A 178 15.90 -6.69 11.43
CA GLN A 178 15.56 -5.55 12.27
C GLN A 178 14.23 -5.77 12.99
N ASN A 179 14.01 -5.00 14.05
CA ASN A 179 12.72 -4.97 14.73
C ASN A 179 11.64 -4.33 13.83
N ASP A 180 10.43 -4.84 13.93
CA ASP A 180 9.25 -4.24 13.30
C ASP A 180 9.08 -2.78 13.79
N SER A 181 8.74 -1.88 12.87
CA SER A 181 8.51 -0.47 13.18
C SER A 181 7.13 -0.03 12.71
N THR A 182 6.37 0.61 13.60
CA THR A 182 5.07 1.22 13.28
C THR A 182 5.18 2.73 13.41
N VAL A 183 4.79 3.45 12.36
CA VAL A 183 4.81 4.91 12.29
C VAL A 183 3.41 5.42 11.98
N ALA A 184 2.91 6.37 12.77
CA ALA A 184 1.68 7.08 12.46
C ALA A 184 1.87 7.98 11.24
N LEU A 185 0.87 8.03 10.36
CA LEU A 185 0.89 8.87 9.16
C LEU A 185 -0.07 10.03 9.35
N THR A 186 0.42 11.22 9.04
CA THR A 186 -0.42 12.43 8.98
C THR A 186 -1.15 12.48 7.64
N LEU A 187 -2.20 13.31 7.55
CA LEU A 187 -2.86 13.55 6.27
C LEU A 187 -1.88 14.09 5.22
N ALA A 188 -0.92 14.93 5.61
CA ALA A 188 0.09 15.46 4.70
C ALA A 188 1.01 14.35 4.14
N ASP A 189 1.35 13.34 4.94
CA ASP A 189 2.13 12.19 4.47
C ASP A 189 1.36 11.35 3.43
N VAL A 190 0.04 11.22 3.62
CA VAL A 190 -0.85 10.45 2.74
C VAL A 190 -1.14 11.24 1.46
N ASP A 191 -1.45 12.53 1.57
CA ASP A 191 -1.79 13.40 0.44
C ASP A 191 -0.57 13.82 -0.41
N ALA A 192 0.64 13.55 0.07
CA ALA A 192 1.86 13.84 -0.69
C ALA A 192 1.81 13.21 -2.09
N ALA A 193 2.24 13.98 -3.09
CA ALA A 193 2.44 13.48 -4.43
C ALA A 193 3.72 12.64 -4.52
N GLY A 194 3.76 11.74 -5.51
CA GLY A 194 4.95 10.97 -5.85
C GLY A 194 5.06 9.61 -5.15
N PRO A 195 6.23 8.96 -5.23
CA PRO A 195 6.35 7.52 -5.02
C PRO A 195 6.13 7.09 -3.57
N LYS A 196 6.31 8.01 -2.61
CA LYS A 196 6.15 7.74 -1.17
C LYS A 196 4.75 8.05 -0.64
N GLY A 197 3.96 8.82 -1.38
CA GLY A 197 2.64 9.25 -0.95
C GLY A 197 1.53 8.32 -1.43
N PHE A 198 0.31 8.71 -1.10
CA PHE A 198 -0.92 7.94 -1.26
C PHE A 198 -2.09 8.86 -1.68
N ALA A 199 -1.82 9.92 -2.45
CA ALA A 199 -2.81 10.96 -2.76
C ALA A 199 -4.10 10.41 -3.42
N GLY A 200 -4.02 9.29 -4.15
CA GLY A 200 -5.21 8.61 -4.69
C GLY A 200 -6.08 7.91 -3.64
N CYS A 201 -5.58 7.75 -2.42
CA CYS A 201 -6.26 7.13 -1.28
C CYS A 201 -6.89 8.16 -0.35
N VAL A 202 -6.85 9.46 -0.70
CA VAL A 202 -7.50 10.53 0.05
C VAL A 202 -8.82 10.88 -0.66
N PRO A 203 -9.96 10.97 0.06
CA PRO A 203 -11.21 11.47 -0.49
C PRO A 203 -11.04 12.87 -1.09
N ARG A 204 -11.66 13.12 -2.25
CA ARG A 204 -11.63 14.39 -2.98
C ARG A 204 -12.90 15.18 -2.75
#